data_AF-A0A8X7BUN1-F1
#
_entry.id   AF-A0A8X7BUN1-F1
#
_cell.length_a   1.000
_cell.length_b   1.000
_cell.length_c   1.000
_cell.angle_alpha   90.00
_cell.angle_beta   90.00
_cell.angle_gamma   90.00
#
_symmetry.space_group_name_H-M   'P 1'
#
loop_
_entity.id
_entity.type
_entity.pdbx_description
1 polymer ?
#
loop_
_entity_poly.entity_id
_entity_poly.type
_entity_poly.pdbx_seq_one_letter_code
_entity_poly.pdbx_strand_id
1 'polypeptide(L)'
;MNSPLEVLLNKMSSKQEKAYCVFEYAKTSSVTVVQRHFCTKFRKEPPYRHNISRWVKEFLDTGCLCKNKSPGQKETKPEVVESIRGSFLRSPSKSTRRADAELAVPHTTVWRILRKRLQFKPYRYQRVHALKPTDKPLRKNFCVKFQEKLDVNGFENTLVFTDEATFHL
;
A
#
# COMPACT_ATOMS: atom_id res chain seq x y z
N MET A 1 -31.04 -26.63 -15.31
CA MET A 1 -29.75 -26.81 -14.60
C MET A 1 -29.16 -25.41 -14.44
N ASN A 2 -29.14 -24.88 -13.21
CA ASN A 2 -28.67 -23.51 -12.98
C ASN A 2 -27.14 -23.47 -12.97
N SER A 3 -26.58 -22.41 -13.54
CA SER A 3 -25.13 -22.22 -13.71
C SER A 3 -24.45 -22.02 -12.34
N PRO A 4 -23.23 -22.57 -12.12
CA PRO A 4 -22.46 -22.36 -10.88
C PRO A 4 -22.22 -20.87 -10.53
N LEU A 5 -22.33 -19.98 -11.53
CA LEU A 5 -22.19 -18.54 -11.35
C LEU A 5 -23.46 -17.87 -10.77
N GLU A 6 -24.65 -18.44 -10.96
CA GLU A 6 -25.89 -17.92 -10.35
C GLU A 6 -25.93 -18.14 -8.84
N VAL A 7 -25.36 -19.26 -8.36
CA VAL A 7 -25.32 -19.60 -6.92
C VAL A 7 -24.39 -18.66 -6.14
N LEU A 8 -23.36 -18.10 -6.80
CA LEU A 8 -22.39 -17.20 -6.17
C LEU A 8 -22.84 -15.73 -6.12
N LEU A 9 -23.82 -15.35 -6.95
CA LEU A 9 -24.40 -13.99 -6.99
C LEU A 9 -25.41 -13.72 -5.87
N ASN A 10 -25.77 -14.74 -5.09
CA ASN A 10 -26.82 -14.67 -4.06
C ASN A 10 -26.32 -14.27 -2.66
N LYS A 11 -25.08 -13.77 -2.53
CA LYS A 11 -24.38 -13.75 -1.23
C LYS A 11 -24.42 -12.42 -0.46
N MET A 12 -24.98 -11.34 -1.00
CA MET A 12 -25.04 -10.06 -0.29
C MET A 12 -26.33 -9.31 -0.55
N SER A 13 -27.25 -9.29 0.42
CA SER A 13 -28.38 -8.36 0.39
C SER A 13 -27.90 -6.91 0.48
N SER A 14 -28.43 -6.08 -0.40
CA SER A 14 -28.14 -4.65 -0.44
C SER A 14 -28.64 -3.95 0.84
N LYS A 15 -28.14 -2.73 1.12
CA LYS A 15 -28.64 -1.95 2.28
C LYS A 15 -30.15 -1.72 2.22
N GLN A 16 -30.69 -1.48 1.02
CA GLN A 16 -32.12 -1.27 0.78
C GLN A 16 -32.92 -2.55 1.03
N GLU A 17 -32.41 -3.70 0.58
CA GLU A 17 -33.02 -5.01 0.79
C GLU A 17 -33.08 -5.36 2.29
N LYS A 18 -31.99 -5.11 3.03
CA LYS A 18 -31.97 -5.30 4.49
C LYS A 18 -32.95 -4.39 5.21
N ALA A 19 -32.97 -3.10 4.86
CA ALA A 19 -33.88 -2.12 5.45
C ALA A 19 -35.34 -2.50 5.19
N TYR A 20 -35.66 -2.97 3.98
CA TYR A 20 -36.99 -3.47 3.66
C TYR A 20 -37.38 -4.67 4.52
N CYS A 21 -36.48 -5.64 4.71
CA CYS A 21 -36.75 -6.79 5.58
C CYS A 21 -37.06 -6.37 7.02
N VAL A 22 -36.32 -5.41 7.57
CA VAL A 22 -36.57 -4.90 8.94
C VAL A 22 -37.91 -4.17 9.01
N PHE A 23 -38.23 -3.33 8.02
CA PHE A 23 -39.49 -2.59 7.96
C PHE A 23 -40.71 -3.51 7.82
N GLU A 24 -40.65 -4.50 6.94
CA GLU A 24 -41.73 -5.48 6.79
C GLU A 24 -41.86 -6.40 8.01
N TYR A 25 -40.74 -6.72 8.67
CA TYR A 25 -40.78 -7.46 9.92
C TYR A 25 -41.49 -6.67 11.02
N ALA A 26 -41.25 -5.36 11.12
CA ALA A 26 -41.93 -4.50 12.09
C ALA A 26 -43.46 -4.48 11.90
N LYS A 27 -43.95 -4.62 10.66
CA LYS A 27 -45.39 -4.69 10.37
C LYS A 27 -45.99 -6.06 10.65
N THR A 28 -45.29 -7.12 10.26
CA THR A 28 -45.88 -8.47 10.15
C THR A 28 -45.49 -9.39 11.31
N SER A 29 -44.45 -9.05 12.06
CA SER A 29 -43.83 -9.88 13.11
C SER A 29 -43.48 -11.32 12.67
N SER A 30 -43.38 -11.58 11.36
CA SER A 30 -43.23 -12.93 10.82
C SER A 30 -42.19 -12.98 9.72
N VAL A 31 -41.08 -13.69 9.99
CA VAL A 31 -39.99 -13.87 9.02
C VAL A 31 -40.48 -14.55 7.73
N THR A 32 -41.43 -15.49 7.84
CA THR A 32 -41.99 -16.19 6.66
C THR A 32 -42.71 -15.24 5.72
N VAL A 33 -43.47 -14.29 6.28
CA VAL A 33 -44.21 -13.28 5.51
C VAL A 33 -43.23 -12.31 4.86
N VAL A 34 -42.20 -11.87 5.61
CA VAL A 34 -41.13 -11.03 5.08
C VAL A 34 -40.43 -11.68 3.88
N GLN A 35 -40.10 -12.98 3.96
CA GLN A 35 -39.49 -13.71 2.84
C GLN A 35 -40.41 -13.72 1.60
N ARG A 36 -41.71 -13.96 1.79
CA ARG A 36 -42.69 -13.94 0.68
C ARG A 36 -42.80 -12.54 0.05
N HIS A 37 -42.96 -11.50 0.86
CA HIS A 37 -43.01 -10.11 0.40
C HIS A 37 -41.70 -9.70 -0.30
N PHE A 38 -40.57 -10.17 0.19
CA PHE A 38 -39.27 -9.96 -0.44
C PHE A 38 -39.20 -10.55 -1.85
N CYS A 39 -39.63 -11.81 -2.01
CA CYS A 39 -39.71 -12.45 -3.33
C CYS A 39 -40.59 -11.66 -4.29
N THR A 40 -41.78 -11.23 -3.85
CA THR A 40 -42.70 -10.45 -4.68
C THR A 40 -42.11 -9.11 -5.10
N LYS A 41 -41.47 -8.39 -4.16
CA LYS A 41 -40.95 -7.04 -4.41
C LYS A 41 -39.67 -7.03 -5.23
N PHE A 42 -38.70 -7.88 -4.88
CA PHE A 42 -37.37 -7.86 -5.49
C PHE A 42 -37.15 -8.92 -6.57
N ARG A 43 -38.08 -9.88 -6.72
CA ARG A 43 -37.98 -11.01 -7.67
C ARG A 43 -36.65 -11.77 -7.55
N LYS A 44 -36.15 -11.91 -6.33
CA LYS A 44 -34.92 -12.62 -5.96
C LYS A 44 -35.23 -13.67 -4.90
N GLU A 45 -34.35 -14.65 -4.76
CA GLU A 45 -34.42 -15.58 -3.64
C GLU A 45 -34.37 -14.82 -2.31
N PRO A 46 -35.21 -15.20 -1.34
CA PRO A 46 -35.31 -14.47 -0.10
C PRO A 46 -34.09 -14.76 0.78
N PRO A 47 -33.63 -13.79 1.59
CA PRO A 47 -32.58 -14.03 2.55
C PRO A 47 -32.98 -15.14 3.55
N TYR A 48 -32.00 -15.93 4.00
CA TYR A 48 -32.23 -16.93 5.03
C TYR A 48 -32.87 -16.34 6.29
N ARG A 49 -33.74 -17.11 6.96
CA ARG A 49 -34.46 -16.67 8.17
C ARG A 49 -33.53 -16.08 9.23
N HIS A 50 -32.40 -16.74 9.50
CA HIS A 50 -31.43 -16.27 10.50
C HIS A 50 -30.78 -14.93 10.14
N ASN A 51 -30.66 -14.60 8.84
CA ASN A 51 -30.16 -13.29 8.41
C ASN A 51 -31.17 -12.19 8.69
N ILE A 52 -32.46 -12.44 8.41
CA ILE A 52 -33.54 -11.49 8.69
C ILE A 52 -33.63 -11.23 10.20
N SER A 53 -33.66 -12.29 11.02
CA SER A 53 -33.64 -12.16 12.48
C SER A 53 -32.40 -11.42 12.99
N ARG A 54 -31.22 -11.70 12.41
CA ARG A 54 -29.99 -10.98 12.75
C ARG A 54 -30.08 -9.49 12.43
N TRP A 55 -30.57 -9.12 11.25
CA TRP A 55 -30.70 -7.70 10.87
C TRP A 55 -31.72 -6.96 11.73
N VAL A 56 -32.85 -7.59 12.06
CA VAL A 56 -33.82 -7.00 12.98
C VAL A 56 -33.16 -6.75 14.34
N LYS A 57 -32.44 -7.74 14.88
CA LYS A 57 -31.72 -7.58 16.14
C LYS A 57 -30.64 -6.50 16.06
N GLU A 58 -29.78 -6.53 15.04
CA GLU A 58 -28.74 -5.51 14.82
C GLU A 58 -29.34 -4.10 14.74
N PHE A 59 -30.48 -3.95 14.06
CA PHE A 59 -31.17 -2.67 13.96
C PHE A 59 -31.77 -2.20 15.29
N LEU A 60 -32.38 -3.11 16.07
CA LEU A 60 -32.90 -2.78 17.39
C LEU A 60 -31.78 -2.41 18.39
N ASP A 61 -30.65 -3.11 18.33
CA ASP A 61 -29.54 -2.92 19.26
C ASP A 61 -28.69 -1.68 18.93
N THR A 62 -28.46 -1.39 17.64
CA THR A 62 -27.48 -0.37 17.19
C THR A 62 -28.07 0.74 16.32
N GLY A 63 -29.30 0.60 15.82
CA GLY A 63 -29.93 1.55 14.91
C GLY A 63 -29.36 1.60 13.48
N CYS A 64 -28.37 0.77 13.14
CA CYS A 64 -27.72 0.78 11.82
C CYS A 64 -27.47 -0.64 11.29
N LEU A 65 -27.81 -0.85 10.02
CA LEU A 65 -27.59 -2.11 9.27
C LEU A 65 -26.29 -2.09 8.46
N CYS A 66 -25.39 -1.19 8.82
CA CYS A 66 -24.16 -0.92 8.09
C CYS A 66 -23.15 -2.02 8.40
N LYS A 67 -22.34 -2.40 7.42
CA LYS A 67 -21.27 -3.38 7.65
C LYS A 67 -20.30 -2.80 8.68
N ASN A 68 -20.14 -3.48 9.81
CA ASN A 68 -19.14 -3.12 10.81
C ASN A 68 -17.74 -3.14 10.20
N LYS A 69 -16.89 -2.22 10.67
CA LYS A 69 -15.49 -2.18 10.26
C LYS A 69 -14.87 -3.52 10.61
N SER A 70 -14.40 -4.25 9.60
CA SER A 70 -13.68 -5.49 9.85
C SER A 70 -12.43 -5.15 10.65
N PRO A 71 -12.12 -5.91 11.73
CA PRO A 71 -10.85 -5.75 12.42
C PRO A 71 -9.77 -5.98 11.36
N GLY A 72 -9.02 -4.92 11.05
CA GLY A 72 -8.05 -4.96 9.96
C GLY A 72 -6.92 -5.95 10.25
N GLN A 73 -5.95 -6.01 9.34
CA GLN A 73 -4.72 -6.77 9.59
C GLN A 73 -4.04 -6.26 10.87
N LYS A 74 -3.67 -7.17 11.77
CA LYS A 74 -2.93 -6.84 12.99
C LYS A 74 -1.65 -6.06 12.64
N GLU A 75 -1.39 -4.99 13.38
CA GLU A 75 -0.17 -4.22 13.21
C GLU A 75 1.06 -5.04 13.60
N THR A 76 2.19 -4.72 12.97
CA THR A 76 3.47 -5.34 13.32
C THR A 76 3.95 -4.82 14.67
N LYS A 77 4.48 -5.70 15.51
CA LYS A 77 5.04 -5.32 16.81
C LYS A 77 6.13 -4.25 16.66
N PRO A 78 6.17 -3.22 17.52
CA PRO A 78 7.15 -2.13 17.43
C PRO A 78 8.60 -2.64 17.55
N GLU A 79 8.84 -3.66 18.36
CA GLU A 79 10.16 -4.30 18.52
C GLU A 79 10.74 -4.80 17.19
N VAL A 80 9.92 -5.41 16.34
CA VAL A 80 10.34 -5.93 15.03
C VAL A 80 10.70 -4.77 14.10
N VAL A 81 9.93 -3.68 14.16
CA VAL A 81 10.18 -2.47 13.36
C VAL A 81 11.53 -1.85 13.73
N GLU A 82 11.83 -1.75 15.02
CA GLU A 82 13.10 -1.19 15.48
C GLU A 82 14.29 -2.12 15.23
N SER A 83 14.10 -3.44 15.32
CA SER A 83 15.12 -4.41 14.91
C SER A 83 15.50 -4.27 13.43
N ILE A 84 14.50 -4.12 12.55
CA ILE A 84 14.71 -3.84 11.13
C ILE A 84 15.39 -2.49 10.94
N ARG A 85 14.93 -1.43 11.62
CA ARG A 85 15.54 -0.10 11.55
C ARG A 85 17.03 -0.17 11.90
N GLY A 86 17.37 -0.77 13.04
CA GLY A 86 18.76 -0.94 13.48
C GLY A 86 19.61 -1.73 12.49
N SER A 87 19.06 -2.80 11.91
CA SER A 87 19.76 -3.62 10.90
C SER A 87 20.12 -2.83 9.64
N PHE A 88 19.21 -1.99 9.15
CA PHE A 88 19.42 -1.16 7.95
C PHE A 88 20.23 0.10 8.22
N LEU A 89 20.22 0.65 9.44
CA LEU A 89 21.12 1.73 9.83
C LEU A 89 22.58 1.24 9.89
N ARG A 90 22.82 0.02 10.39
CA ARG A 90 24.16 -0.59 10.40
C ARG A 90 24.70 -0.90 9.00
N SER A 91 23.82 -1.30 8.08
CA SER A 91 24.21 -1.65 6.72
C SER A 91 23.15 -1.20 5.71
N PRO A 92 23.20 0.07 5.24
CA PRO A 92 22.19 0.65 4.37
C PRO A 92 22.04 -0.06 3.00
N SER A 93 23.11 -0.69 2.51
CA SER A 93 23.14 -1.42 1.23
C SER A 93 22.59 -2.85 1.32
N LYS A 94 22.14 -3.29 2.50
CA LYS A 94 21.65 -4.66 2.73
C LYS A 94 20.37 -4.92 1.94
N SER A 95 20.25 -6.13 1.39
CA SER A 95 19.02 -6.55 0.70
C SER A 95 17.94 -6.99 1.68
N THR A 96 16.67 -6.89 1.27
CA THR A 96 15.53 -7.35 2.10
C THR A 96 15.55 -8.86 2.32
N ARG A 97 16.05 -9.65 1.37
CA ARG A 97 16.25 -11.10 1.51
C ARG A 97 17.34 -11.45 2.53
N ARG A 98 18.40 -10.64 2.60
CA ARG A 98 19.44 -10.83 3.62
C ARG A 98 18.92 -10.47 5.01
N ALA A 99 18.14 -9.38 5.12
CA ALA A 99 17.49 -9.02 6.37
C ALA A 99 16.47 -10.08 6.84
N ASP A 100 15.81 -10.78 5.92
CA ASP A 100 14.94 -11.92 6.25
C ASP A 100 15.72 -13.03 6.94
N ALA A 101 16.81 -13.49 6.33
CA ALA A 101 17.68 -14.52 6.90
C ALA A 101 18.29 -14.12 8.26
N GLU A 102 18.63 -12.85 8.45
CA GLU A 102 19.24 -12.36 9.71
C GLU A 102 18.22 -12.14 10.84
N LEU A 103 16.99 -11.72 10.51
CA LEU A 103 15.98 -11.32 11.51
C LEU A 103 14.87 -12.35 11.68
N ALA A 104 14.86 -13.42 10.87
CA ALA A 104 13.76 -14.38 10.78
C ALA A 104 12.39 -13.71 10.50
N VAL A 105 12.40 -12.64 9.71
CA VAL A 105 11.20 -11.89 9.31
C VAL A 105 11.02 -11.97 7.81
N PRO A 106 9.88 -12.46 7.30
CA PRO A 106 9.68 -12.63 5.85
C PRO A 106 10.01 -11.36 5.06
N HIS A 107 10.75 -11.51 3.96
CA HIS A 107 11.27 -10.37 3.19
C HIS A 107 10.16 -9.38 2.73
N THR A 108 8.93 -9.85 2.50
CA THR A 108 7.76 -9.02 2.16
C THR A 108 7.33 -8.11 3.31
N THR A 109 7.42 -8.61 4.55
CA THR A 109 7.16 -7.85 5.76
C THR A 109 8.28 -6.84 6.00
N VAL A 110 9.55 -7.22 5.84
CA VAL A 110 10.69 -6.29 5.89
C VAL A 110 10.50 -5.15 4.87
N TRP A 111 10.23 -5.49 3.61
CA TRP A 111 10.02 -4.50 2.55
C TRP A 111 8.84 -3.56 2.84
N ARG A 112 7.72 -4.10 3.34
CA ARG A 112 6.55 -3.31 3.73
C ARG A 112 6.85 -2.36 4.90
N ILE A 113 7.61 -2.81 5.90
CA ILE A 113 8.01 -1.99 7.04
C ILE A 113 8.94 -0.86 6.57
N LEU A 114 9.95 -1.18 5.77
CA LEU A 114 10.86 -0.18 5.20
C LEU A 114 10.11 0.91 4.43
N ARG A 115 9.15 0.53 3.58
CA ARG A 115 8.44 1.47 2.71
C ARG A 115 7.32 2.24 3.40
N LYS A 116 6.49 1.57 4.23
CA LYS A 116 5.26 2.17 4.79
C LYS A 116 5.43 2.71 6.20
N ARG A 117 6.32 2.12 7.02
CA ARG A 117 6.50 2.52 8.43
C ARG A 117 7.75 3.37 8.61
N LEU A 118 8.90 2.92 8.10
CA LEU A 118 10.19 3.63 8.21
C LEU A 118 10.40 4.67 7.11
N GLN A 119 9.66 4.59 6.02
CA GLN A 119 9.75 5.47 4.84
C GLN A 119 11.15 5.55 4.21
N PHE A 120 11.98 4.51 4.39
CA PHE A 120 13.29 4.43 3.78
C PHE A 120 13.17 4.37 2.25
N LYS A 121 14.03 5.12 1.56
CA LYS A 121 14.09 5.14 0.10
C LYS A 121 15.20 4.21 -0.36
N PRO A 122 14.97 3.39 -1.41
CA PRO A 122 16.03 2.59 -2.00
C PRO A 122 17.17 3.50 -2.46
N TYR A 123 18.40 3.13 -2.12
CA TYR A 123 19.58 3.80 -2.66
C TYR A 123 19.73 3.46 -4.14
N ARG A 124 19.85 4.48 -5.00
CA ARG A 124 20.14 4.30 -6.43
C ARG A 124 21.66 4.25 -6.60
N TYR A 125 22.20 3.07 -6.88
CA TYR A 125 23.61 2.92 -7.19
C TYR A 125 23.97 3.73 -8.44
N GLN A 126 24.95 4.62 -8.30
CA GLN A 126 25.56 5.35 -9.40
C GLN A 126 27.00 4.90 -9.53
N ARG A 127 27.37 4.39 -10.71
CA ARG A 127 28.76 4.04 -11.00
C ARG A 127 29.53 5.34 -11.26
N VAL A 128 30.48 5.64 -10.39
CA VAL A 128 31.38 6.78 -10.51
C VAL A 128 32.83 6.29 -10.56
N HIS A 129 33.73 7.08 -11.13
CA HIS A 129 35.16 6.77 -11.09
C HIS A 129 35.67 6.79 -9.65
N ALA A 130 36.55 5.85 -9.31
CA ALA A 130 37.18 5.79 -8.00
C ALA A 130 38.15 6.98 -7.84
N LEU A 131 37.86 7.86 -6.88
CA LEU A 131 38.72 9.00 -6.56
C LEU A 131 39.88 8.56 -5.67
N LYS A 132 41.10 8.94 -6.04
CA LYS A 132 42.27 8.85 -5.17
C LYS A 132 42.24 9.99 -4.14
N PRO A 133 42.90 9.83 -2.97
CA PRO A 133 42.95 10.89 -1.96
C PRO A 133 43.49 12.23 -2.49
N THR A 134 44.43 12.19 -3.44
CA THR A 134 45.03 13.34 -4.12
C THR A 134 44.07 14.07 -5.05
N ASP A 135 43.06 13.37 -5.60
CA ASP A 135 42.15 13.95 -6.61
C ASP A 135 41.20 14.96 -5.97
N LYS A 136 40.82 14.75 -4.70
CA LYS A 136 39.92 15.66 -3.97
C LYS A 136 40.44 17.10 -3.90
N PRO A 137 41.66 17.38 -3.39
CA PRO A 137 42.19 18.73 -3.35
C PRO A 137 42.44 19.29 -4.76
N LEU A 138 42.92 18.48 -5.71
CA LEU A 138 43.17 18.94 -7.09
C LEU A 138 41.87 19.40 -7.78
N ARG A 139 40.82 18.60 -7.71
CA ARG A 139 39.50 18.93 -8.28
C ARG A 139 38.91 20.18 -7.64
N LYS A 140 38.99 20.29 -6.31
CA LYS A 140 38.51 21.48 -5.59
C LYS A 140 39.28 22.73 -6.02
N ASN A 141 40.60 22.66 -6.07
CA ASN A 141 41.46 23.78 -6.46
C ASN A 141 41.22 24.19 -7.92
N PHE A 142 41.00 23.22 -8.81
CA PHE A 142 40.60 23.49 -10.18
C PHE A 142 39.27 24.25 -10.23
N CYS A 143 38.23 23.77 -9.54
CA CYS A 143 36.92 24.44 -9.51
C CYS A 143 37.01 25.87 -8.99
N VAL A 144 37.75 26.11 -7.90
CA VAL A 144 37.94 27.46 -7.33
C VAL A 144 38.64 28.38 -8.34
N LYS A 145 39.77 27.95 -8.92
CA LYS A 145 40.50 28.74 -9.93
C LYS A 145 39.68 28.98 -11.19
N PHE A 146 38.89 28.00 -11.60
CA PHE A 146 38.02 28.11 -12.77
C PHE A 146 36.89 29.11 -12.51
N GLN A 147 36.32 29.11 -11.30
CA GLN A 147 35.32 30.08 -10.88
C GLN A 147 35.88 31.50 -10.85
N GLU A 148 37.06 31.71 -10.26
CA GLU A 148 37.75 33.02 -10.27
C GLU A 148 37.97 33.56 -11.68
N LYS A 149 38.26 32.67 -12.65
CA LYS A 149 38.44 33.05 -14.06
C LYS A 149 37.14 33.38 -14.77
N LEU A 150 36.03 32.72 -14.41
CA LEU A 150 34.71 33.04 -14.94
C LEU A 150 34.20 34.41 -14.45
N ASP A 151 34.66 34.87 -13.30
CA ASP A 151 34.33 36.22 -12.80
C ASP A 151 35.06 37.34 -13.57
N VAL A 152 36.05 36.99 -14.41
CA VAL A 152 36.73 37.94 -15.31
C VAL A 152 35.93 38.04 -16.62
N ASN A 153 35.42 39.23 -16.91
CA ASN A 153 34.58 39.50 -18.09
C ASN A 153 35.17 38.94 -19.39
N GLY A 154 34.41 38.08 -20.08
CA GLY A 154 34.71 37.61 -21.43
C GLY A 154 35.55 36.34 -21.52
N PHE A 155 35.95 35.73 -20.39
CA PHE A 155 36.65 34.45 -20.39
C PHE A 155 35.79 33.32 -20.97
N GLU A 156 34.49 33.33 -20.69
CA GLU A 156 33.50 32.39 -21.20
C GLU A 156 33.44 32.35 -22.74
N ASN A 157 33.70 33.49 -23.40
CA ASN A 157 33.69 33.59 -24.87
C ASN A 157 34.94 32.97 -25.51
N THR A 158 35.97 32.67 -24.72
CA THR A 158 37.22 32.04 -25.20
C THR A 158 37.26 30.53 -24.98
N LEU A 159 36.27 29.99 -24.27
CA LEU A 159 36.27 28.62 -23.80
C LEU A 159 35.65 27.68 -24.85
N VAL A 160 36.44 26.70 -25.31
CA VAL A 160 35.96 25.64 -26.21
C VAL A 160 36.26 24.29 -25.58
N PHE A 161 35.22 23.47 -25.40
CA PHE A 161 35.35 22.10 -24.92
C PHE A 161 35.29 21.12 -26.08
N THR A 162 36.18 20.14 -26.06
CA THR A 162 36.19 19.01 -27.00
C THR A 162 36.28 17.72 -26.19
N ASP A 163 35.62 16.66 -26.67
CA ASP A 163 35.68 15.32 -26.09
C ASP A 163 35.59 14.29 -27.23
N GLU A 164 36.21 13.14 -27.04
CA GLU A 164 36.18 12.04 -28.01
C GLU A 164 35.27 10.92 -27.48
N ALA A 165 34.31 10.51 -28.30
CA ALA A 165 33.39 9.42 -27.98
C ALA A 165 33.57 8.26 -28.97
N THR A 166 33.72 7.04 -28.43
CA THR A 166 33.75 5.82 -29.25
C THR A 166 32.32 5.33 -29.49
N PHE A 167 31.94 5.16 -30.76
CA PHE A 167 30.67 4.57 -31.16
C PHE A 167 30.91 3.16 -31.71
N HIS A 168 30.13 2.18 -31.26
CA HIS A 168 30.06 0.88 -31.90
C HIS A 168 28.96 0.93 -32.96
N LEU A 169 29.31 0.63 -34.22
CA LEU A 169 28.39 0.54 -35.35
C LEU A 169 27.91 -0.90 -35.55
#